data_AF-A0A7C6WC97-F1
#
_entry.id   AF-A0A7C6WC97-F1
#
_cell.length_a   1.000
_cell.length_b   1.000
_cell.length_c   1.000
_cell.angle_alpha   90.00
_cell.angle_beta   90.00
_cell.angle_gamma   90.00
#
_symmetry.space_group_name_H-M   'P 1'
#
loop_
_entity.id
_entity.type
_entity.pdbx_description
1 polymer ?
#
loop_
_entity_poly.entity_id
_entity_poly.type
_entity_poly.pdbx_seq_one_letter_code
_entity_poly.pdbx_strand_id
1 'polypeptide(L)' 'MAMKKKTSIMLSARDKLLLELLAKKENRSQTKELEYLIRRRAEELDIKIKEP' A
#
# COMPACT_ATOMS: atom_id res chain seq x y z
N MET A 1 2.77 1.36 -19.91
CA MET A 1 2.30 1.28 -18.52
C MET A 1 3.22 0.34 -17.77
N ALA A 2 3.80 0.73 -16.63
CA ALA A 2 4.54 -0.21 -15.80
C ALA A 2 3.62 -1.38 -15.41
N MET A 3 4.03 -2.61 -15.70
CA MET A 3 3.20 -3.78 -15.47
C MET A 3 3.08 -4.01 -13.96
N LYS A 4 1.89 -3.80 -13.40
CA LYS A 4 1.65 -4.05 -11.97
C LYS A 4 1.72 -5.56 -11.73
N LYS A 5 2.58 -5.99 -10.81
CA LYS A 5 2.61 -7.38 -10.36
C LYS A 5 1.45 -7.62 -9.40
N LYS A 6 0.68 -8.69 -9.64
CA LYS A 6 -0.37 -9.13 -8.72
C LYS A 6 0.31 -9.80 -7.52
N THR A 7 0.11 -9.23 -6.34
CA THR A 7 0.61 -9.78 -5.07
C THR A 7 -0.58 -10.08 -4.17
N SER A 8 -0.64 -11.30 -3.63
CA SER A 8 -1.61 -11.67 -2.59
C SER A 8 -0.98 -11.44 -1.22
N ILE A 9 -1.62 -10.63 -0.37
CA ILE A 9 -1.17 -10.34 0.98
C ILE A 9 -2.20 -10.92 1.94
N MET A 10 -1.76 -11.76 2.88
CA MET A 10 -2.63 -12.22 3.97
C MET A 10 -2.65 -11.16 5.07
N LEU A 11 -3.83 -10.59 5.31
CA LEU A 11 -4.09 -9.64 6.39
C LEU A 11 -4.99 -10.31 7.42
N SER A 12 -4.82 -9.94 8.69
CA SER A 12 -5.83 -10.28 9.69
C SER A 12 -7.16 -9.58 9.34
N ALA A 13 -8.27 -10.09 9.86
CA ALA A 13 -9.58 -9.46 9.65
C ALA A 13 -9.59 -7.99 10.13
N ARG A 14 -8.87 -7.70 11.22
CA ARG A 14 -8.73 -6.35 11.77
C ARG A 14 -7.96 -5.43 10.83
N ASP A 15 -6.83 -5.88 10.29
CA ASP A 15 -5.99 -5.06 9.41
C ASP A 15 -6.69 -4.78 8.07
N LYS A 16 -7.45 -5.77 7.57
CA LYS A 16 -8.27 -5.58 6.37
C LYS A 16 -9.32 -4.48 6.59
N LEU A 17 -10.02 -4.50 7.72
CA LEU A 17 -11.01 -3.47 8.07
C LEU A 17 -10.37 -2.08 8.17
N LEU A 18 -9.20 -1.99 8.81
CA LEU A 18 -8.46 -0.73 8.91
C LEU A 18 -8.07 -0.18 7.53
N LEU A 19 -7.58 -1.05 6.64
CA LEU A 19 -7.25 -0.66 5.27
C LEU A 19 -8.48 -0.17 4.49
N GLU A 20 -9.64 -0.82 4.65
CA GLU A 20 -10.90 -0.38 4.04
C GLU A 20 -11.33 1.01 4.52
N LEU A 21 -11.25 1.26 5.83
CA LEU A 21 -11.61 2.54 6.42
C LEU A 21 -10.67 3.65 5.96
N LEU A 22 -9.36 3.40 5.91
CA LEU A 22 -8.35 4.35 5.40
C LEU A 22 -8.59 4.66 3.93
N ALA A 23 -8.76 3.64 3.10
CA ALA A 23 -9.01 3.80 1.67
C ALA A 23 -10.28 4.61 1.41
N LYS A 24 -11.35 4.35 2.18
CA LYS A 24 -12.62 5.11 2.08
C LYS A 24 -12.44 6.57 2.50
N LYS A 25 -11.70 6.84 3.57
CA LYS A 25 -11.43 8.20 4.06
C LYS A 25 -10.66 9.04 3.04
N GLU A 26 -9.67 8.45 2.39
CA GLU A 26 -8.82 9.11 1.40
C GLU A 26 -9.39 9.05 -0.04
N ASN A 27 -10.60 8.49 -0.22
CA ASN A 27 -11.26 8.27 -1.51
C ASN A 27 -10.36 7.54 -2.54
N ARG A 28 -9.72 6.45 -2.09
CA ARG A 28 -8.78 5.64 -2.88
C ARG A 28 -9.21 4.17 -2.88
N SER A 29 -8.70 3.39 -3.84
CA SER A 29 -8.80 1.94 -3.76
C SER A 29 -7.84 1.41 -2.70
N GLN A 30 -8.17 0.25 -2.09
CA GLN A 30 -7.32 -0.39 -1.09
C GLN A 30 -5.88 -0.60 -1.59
N THR A 31 -5.72 -1.01 -2.84
CA THR A 31 -4.39 -1.19 -3.47
C THR A 31 -3.63 0.13 -3.57
N LYS A 32 -4.31 1.21 -3.96
CA LYS A 32 -3.68 2.54 -4.08
C LYS A 32 -3.29 3.08 -2.70
N GLU A 33 -4.09 2.80 -1.69
CA GLU A 33 -3.77 3.18 -0.31
C GLU A 33 -2.59 2.38 0.24
N LEU A 34 -2.53 1.07 0.00
CA LEU A 34 -1.34 0.26 0.32
C LEU A 34 -0.08 0.78 -0.38
N GLU A 35 -0.14 1.06 -1.70
CA GLU A 35 0.99 1.63 -2.45
C GLU A 35 1.44 2.97 -1.85
N TYR A 36 0.50 3.82 -1.45
CA TYR A 36 0.79 5.10 -0.82
C TYR A 36 1.47 4.93 0.54
N LEU A 37 0.92 4.08 1.42
CA LEU A 37 1.49 3.81 2.74
C LEU A 37 2.89 3.22 2.65
N ILE A 38 3.14 2.31 1.70
CA ILE A 38 4.46 1.73 1.47
C ILE A 38 5.46 2.81 1.04
N ARG A 39 5.12 3.66 0.07
CA ARG A 39 6.00 4.74 -0.41
C ARG A 39 6.30 5.76 0.67
N ARG A 40 5.26 6.24 1.35
CA ARG A 40 5.41 7.17 2.47
C ARG A 40 6.31 6.59 3.55
N ARG A 41 6.12 5.32 3.92
CA ARG A 41 6.94 4.69 4.95
C ARG A 41 8.38 4.48 4.50
N ALA A 42 8.61 4.21 3.21
CA ALA A 42 9.95 4.14 2.65
C ALA A 42 10.67 5.50 2.68
N GLU A 43 9.97 6.58 2.32
CA GLU A 43 10.48 7.96 2.40
C GLU A 43 10.83 8.35 3.84
N GLU A 44 9.95 8.05 4.80
CA GLU A 44 10.18 8.31 6.24
C GLU A 44 11.41 7.56 6.80
N LEU A 45 11.76 6.41 6.21
CA LEU A 45 12.87 5.56 6.65
C LEU A 45 14.12 5.70 5.76
N ASP A 46 14.12 6.61 4.79
CA ASP A 46 15.13 6.76 3.71
C ASP A 46 15.47 5.43 3.00
N ILE A 47 14.48 4.54 2.86
CA ILE A 47 14.63 3.25 2.17
C ILE A 47 14.55 3.51 0.67
N LYS A 48 15.71 3.52 0.02
CA LYS A 48 15.82 3.64 -1.44
C LYS A 48 15.91 2.26 -2.08
N ILE A 49 15.02 2.00 -3.03
CA ILE A 49 15.14 0.84 -3.91
C ILE A 49 16.14 1.24 -5.00
N LYS A 50 17.29 0.55 -5.10
CA LYS A 50 18.02 0.53 -6.37
C LYS A 50 17.23 -0.38 -7.28
N GLU A 51 16.57 0.19 -8.29
CA GLU A 51 16.02 -0.64 -9.37
C GLU A 51 17.14 -1.54 -9.91
N PRO A 52 16.90 -2.84 -10.14
CA PRO A 52 17.81 -3.65 -10.95
C PRO A 52 17.87 -3.12 -12.39
#